data_AF-A0A6B2GA02-F1
#
_entry.id   AF-A0A6B2GA02-F1
#
_cell.length_a   1.000
_cell.length_b   1.000
_cell.length_c   1.000
_cell.angle_alpha   90.00
_cell.angle_beta   90.00
_cell.angle_gamma   90.00
#
_symmetry.space_group_name_H-M   'P 1'
#
loop_
_entity.id
_entity.type
_entity.pdbx_description
1 polymer ?
#
loop_
_entity_poly.entity_id
_entity_poly.type
_entity_poly.pdbx_seq_one_letter_code
_entity_poly.pdbx_strand_id
1 'polypeptide(L)'
;PECVAQCNICKHWFCNGSTGNSSASHIVRHMVKSRHKEIMLHKDSPIDATLLECYNCGSKNVFILGFVPAKSDSVVLLLCRNPCAYQHTSRDINCDLSQWEPVISEKHLISWLVKIPKEDDLLNVRQV
;
A
#
# COMPACT_ATOMS: atom_id res chain seq x y z
N PRO A 1 6.64 9.72 -11.11
CA PRO A 1 7.00 9.38 -9.71
C PRO A 1 5.81 8.90 -8.88
N GLU A 2 4.65 9.55 -8.98
CA GLU A 2 3.48 9.27 -8.13
C GLU A 2 2.79 7.92 -8.41
N CYS A 3 3.06 7.32 -9.58
CA CYS A 3 2.44 6.05 -9.99
C CYS A 3 3.31 4.81 -9.73
N VAL A 4 4.43 4.95 -9.03
CA VAL A 4 5.39 3.86 -8.79
C VAL A 4 5.69 3.66 -7.31
N ALA A 5 5.97 2.41 -6.94
CA ALA A 5 6.47 2.02 -5.63
C ALA A 5 7.67 1.09 -5.78
N GLN A 6 8.60 1.15 -4.83
CA GLN A 6 9.75 0.26 -4.81
C GLN A 6 9.43 -0.97 -3.98
N CYS A 7 9.79 -2.17 -4.46
CA CYS A 7 9.86 -3.33 -3.58
C CYS A 7 11.09 -3.19 -2.66
N ASN A 8 10.88 -3.17 -1.35
CA ASN A 8 11.97 -2.95 -0.39
C ASN A 8 12.95 -4.14 -0.32
N ILE A 9 12.56 -5.32 -0.80
CA ILE A 9 13.39 -6.55 -0.77
C ILE A 9 14.35 -6.58 -1.96
N CYS A 10 13.85 -6.50 -3.19
CA CYS A 10 14.70 -6.56 -4.41
C CYS A 10 15.12 -5.19 -4.94
N LYS A 11 14.64 -4.09 -4.35
CA LYS A 11 14.97 -2.70 -4.71
C LYS A 11 14.57 -2.26 -6.13
N HIS A 12 13.74 -3.05 -6.82
CA HIS A 12 13.16 -2.66 -8.12
C HIS A 12 11.88 -1.84 -7.96
N TRP A 13 11.65 -0.95 -8.93
CA TRP A 13 10.46 -0.10 -9.01
C TRP A 13 9.40 -0.72 -9.92
N PHE A 14 8.14 -0.61 -9.51
CA PHE A 14 7.00 -1.11 -10.25
C PHE A 14 5.88 -0.07 -10.21
N CYS A 15 5.10 0.04 -11.29
CA CYS A 15 3.95 0.92 -11.30
C CYS A 15 2.74 0.29 -10.61
N ASN A 16 1.81 1.15 -10.19
CA ASN A 16 0.50 0.76 -9.69
C ASN A 16 -0.56 0.67 -10.82
N GLY A 17 -0.13 0.40 -12.06
CA GLY A 17 -1.01 0.13 -13.18
C GLY A 17 -1.06 -1.36 -13.51
N SER A 18 -2.11 -1.77 -14.20
CA SER A 18 -2.27 -3.11 -14.77
C SER A 18 -2.36 -3.00 -16.29
N THR A 19 -1.88 -4.03 -17.00
CA THR A 19 -1.92 -4.08 -18.48
C THR A 19 -2.27 -5.48 -18.97
N GLY A 20 -2.87 -5.57 -20.15
CA GLY A 20 -3.18 -6.83 -20.82
C GLY A 20 -4.20 -7.67 -20.05
N ASN A 21 -3.95 -8.98 -19.95
CA ASN A 21 -4.90 -9.94 -19.36
C ASN A 21 -4.88 -9.99 -17.82
N SER A 22 -3.97 -9.28 -17.16
CA SER A 22 -3.84 -9.31 -15.70
C SER A 22 -4.55 -8.12 -15.07
N SER A 23 -5.54 -8.38 -14.22
CA SER A 23 -6.22 -7.34 -13.43
C SER A 23 -5.41 -6.88 -12.20
N ALA A 24 -4.22 -7.41 -11.96
CA ALA A 24 -3.38 -6.99 -10.84
C ALA A 24 -2.35 -5.96 -11.28
N SER A 25 -2.13 -4.94 -10.45
CA SER A 25 -1.06 -3.97 -10.67
C SER A 25 0.31 -4.66 -10.77
N HIS A 26 1.25 -4.04 -11.49
CA HIS A 26 2.60 -4.59 -11.64
C HIS A 26 3.32 -4.81 -10.30
N ILE A 27 3.17 -3.89 -9.34
CA ILE A 27 3.74 -4.05 -8.00
C ILE A 27 3.11 -5.22 -7.23
N VAL A 28 1.78 -5.34 -7.22
CA VAL A 28 1.08 -6.43 -6.51
C VAL A 28 1.39 -7.78 -7.17
N ARG A 29 1.35 -7.85 -8.51
CA ARG A 29 1.72 -9.05 -9.27
C ARG A 29 3.16 -9.47 -8.97
N HIS A 30 4.11 -8.52 -8.93
CA HIS A 30 5.49 -8.80 -8.56
C HIS A 30 5.57 -9.40 -7.16
N MET A 31 4.95 -8.75 -6.16
CA MET A 31 4.99 -9.19 -4.77
C MET A 31 4.44 -10.60 -4.58
N VAL A 32 3.32 -10.93 -5.23
CA VAL A 32 2.74 -12.28 -5.16
C VAL A 32 3.66 -13.33 -5.78
N LYS A 33 4.18 -13.08 -7.00
CA LYS A 33 5.06 -14.04 -7.70
C LYS A 33 6.39 -14.27 -6.97
N SER A 34 6.96 -13.21 -6.40
CA SER A 34 8.26 -13.25 -5.70
C SER A 34 8.15 -13.56 -4.21
N ARG A 35 6.93 -13.63 -3.66
CA ARG A 35 6.65 -13.74 -2.21
C ARG A 35 7.28 -12.58 -1.40
N HIS A 36 7.46 -11.43 -2.04
CA HIS A 36 7.88 -10.20 -1.38
C HIS A 36 6.68 -9.52 -0.74
N LYS A 37 6.91 -8.79 0.35
CA LYS A 37 5.82 -8.25 1.18
C LYS A 37 6.02 -6.80 1.62
N GLU A 38 7.11 -6.15 1.22
CA GLU A 38 7.50 -4.84 1.73
C GLU A 38 7.67 -3.86 0.56
N ILE A 39 7.12 -2.66 0.72
CA ILE A 39 7.24 -1.58 -0.27
C ILE A 39 7.72 -0.28 0.37
N MET A 40 8.35 0.55 -0.46
CA MET A 40 8.76 1.91 -0.11
C MET A 40 8.18 2.88 -1.15
N LEU A 41 7.65 4.00 -0.68
CA LEU A 41 7.11 5.04 -1.54
C LEU A 41 8.23 5.89 -2.15
N HIS A 42 7.92 6.57 -3.26
CA HIS A 42 8.84 7.55 -3.82
C HIS A 42 9.01 8.74 -2.86
N LYS A 43 10.18 9.37 -2.84
CA LYS A 43 10.45 10.57 -2.04
C LYS A 43 9.53 11.76 -2.34
N ASP A 44 8.95 11.78 -3.54
CA ASP A 44 8.01 12.82 -3.97
C ASP A 44 6.54 12.39 -3.75
N SER A 45 6.30 11.30 -2.99
CA SER A 45 4.97 10.84 -2.60
C SER A 45 4.40 11.74 -1.50
N PRO A 46 3.07 11.88 -1.35
CA PRO A 46 2.44 12.72 -0.33
C PRO A 46 2.84 12.40 1.12
N ILE A 47 3.42 11.22 1.37
CA ILE A 47 3.78 10.72 2.69
C ILE A 47 5.32 10.56 2.83
N ASP A 48 6.08 11.28 2.00
CA ASP A 48 7.54 11.17 1.88
C ASP A 48 8.04 9.74 1.63
N ALA A 49 9.36 9.53 1.49
CA ALA A 49 9.99 8.22 1.27
C ALA A 49 9.83 7.28 2.48
N THR A 50 8.61 6.82 2.73
CA THR A 50 8.25 6.07 3.93
C THR A 50 8.12 4.59 3.62
N LEU A 51 8.73 3.78 4.49
CA LEU A 51 8.51 2.35 4.55
C LEU A 51 7.16 2.09 5.22
N LEU A 52 6.29 1.33 4.56
CA LEU A 52 4.98 1.02 5.13
C LEU A 52 5.12 -0.05 6.22
N GLU A 53 4.86 0.33 7.47
CA GLU A 53 4.89 -0.57 8.61
C GLU A 53 3.75 -0.33 9.60
N CYS A 54 3.30 -1.40 10.24
CA CYS A 54 2.28 -1.34 11.28
C CYS A 54 2.79 -0.55 12.48
N TYR A 55 2.07 0.50 12.88
CA TYR A 55 2.38 1.31 14.04
C TYR A 55 2.50 0.48 15.33
N ASN A 56 1.68 -0.56 15.49
CA ASN A 56 1.64 -1.35 16.72
C ASN A 56 2.72 -2.43 16.83
N CYS A 57 3.08 -3.11 15.73
CA CYS A 57 3.98 -4.27 15.78
C CYS A 57 5.18 -4.20 14.83
N GLY A 58 5.33 -3.10 14.07
CA GLY A 58 6.41 -2.93 13.09
C GLY A 58 6.36 -3.88 11.89
N SER A 59 5.26 -4.62 11.71
CA SER A 59 5.11 -5.52 10.55
C SER A 59 5.08 -4.70 9.26
N LYS A 60 5.91 -5.10 8.29
CA LYS A 60 6.03 -4.45 6.97
C LYS A 60 5.26 -5.17 5.87
N ASN A 61 4.45 -6.16 6.23
CA ASN A 61 3.72 -6.98 5.27
C ASN A 61 2.50 -6.23 4.71
N VAL A 62 2.64 -5.61 3.54
CA VAL A 62 1.59 -4.79 2.92
C VAL A 62 0.27 -5.53 2.65
N PHE A 63 0.28 -6.85 2.56
CA PHE A 63 -0.94 -7.65 2.35
C PHE A 63 -1.85 -7.73 3.57
N ILE A 64 -1.32 -7.42 4.76
CA ILE A 64 -2.11 -7.41 6.00
C ILE A 64 -2.26 -6.01 6.58
N LEU A 65 -1.59 -5.02 6.01
CA LEU A 65 -1.66 -3.63 6.45
C LEU A 65 -2.89 -2.94 5.89
N GLY A 66 -3.41 -2.00 6.68
CA GLY A 66 -4.48 -1.11 6.28
C GLY A 66 -4.49 0.16 7.11
N PHE A 67 -5.21 1.14 6.60
CA PHE A 67 -5.31 2.48 7.12
C PHE A 67 -6.50 2.58 8.06
N VAL A 68 -6.33 3.33 9.15
CA VAL A 68 -7.40 3.70 10.05
C VAL A 68 -7.36 5.22 10.25
N PRO A 69 -8.42 5.97 9.92
CA PRO A 69 -8.49 7.40 10.20
C PRO A 69 -8.60 7.65 11.71
N ALA A 70 -7.92 8.69 12.19
CA ALA A 70 -8.10 9.20 13.55
C ALA A 70 -9.34 10.11 13.62
N LYS A 71 -10.06 10.10 14.76
CA LYS A 71 -11.27 10.93 14.96
C LYS A 71 -11.01 12.44 15.02
N SER A 72 -9.76 12.86 15.18
CA SER A 72 -9.38 14.28 15.25
C SER A 72 -8.20 14.51 14.32
N ASP A 73 -8.49 15.23 13.23
CA ASP A 73 -7.60 15.81 12.23
C ASP A 73 -6.59 14.90 11.52
N SER A 74 -6.80 14.73 10.20
CA SER A 74 -5.84 14.43 9.11
C SER A 74 -4.81 13.29 9.26
N VAL A 75 -4.74 12.62 10.41
CA VAL A 75 -3.78 11.57 10.71
C VAL A 75 -4.39 10.22 10.36
N VAL A 76 -3.65 9.48 9.54
CA VAL A 76 -3.99 8.11 9.16
C VAL A 76 -2.96 7.17 9.79
N LEU A 77 -3.41 6.19 10.55
CA LEU A 77 -2.54 5.16 11.11
C LEU A 77 -2.50 3.93 10.22
N LEU A 78 -1.34 3.29 10.16
CA LEU A 78 -1.19 2.01 9.49
C LEU A 78 -1.17 0.88 10.51
N LEU A 79 -2.11 -0.07 10.39
CA LEU A 79 -2.26 -1.21 11.31
C LEU A 79 -2.48 -2.51 10.54
N CYS A 80 -1.95 -3.62 11.07
CA CYS A 80 -2.33 -4.96 10.61
C CYS A 80 -3.82 -5.21 10.86
N ARG A 81 -4.53 -5.88 9.94
CA ARG A 81 -5.93 -6.29 10.17
C ARG A 81 -6.08 -7.11 11.46
N ASN A 82 -5.30 -8.19 11.56
CA ASN A 82 -5.21 -9.03 12.75
C ASN A 82 -3.72 -9.21 13.13
N PRO A 83 -3.36 -9.22 14.43
CA PRO A 83 -4.22 -8.93 15.57
C PRO A 83 -4.42 -7.42 15.84
N CYS A 84 -3.66 -6.54 15.18
CA CYS A 84 -3.54 -5.15 15.61
C CYS A 84 -4.84 -4.35 15.53
N ALA A 85 -5.58 -4.36 14.41
CA ALA A 85 -6.85 -3.64 14.34
C ALA A 85 -8.01 -4.39 15.01
N TYR A 86 -7.93 -5.72 15.14
CA TYR A 86 -9.01 -6.54 15.73
C TYR A 86 -8.96 -6.63 17.27
N GLN A 87 -7.78 -6.73 17.86
CA GLN A 87 -7.59 -6.92 19.30
C GLN A 87 -7.26 -5.62 20.05
N HIS A 88 -7.18 -4.47 19.35
CA HIS A 88 -7.01 -3.16 19.98
C HIS A 88 -8.32 -2.69 20.64
N THR A 89 -8.67 -3.33 21.76
CA THR A 89 -9.72 -2.86 22.67
C THR A 89 -9.19 -1.96 23.79
N SER A 90 -7.88 -1.68 23.84
CA SER A 90 -7.32 -0.98 25.00
C SER A 90 -6.08 -0.13 24.70
N ARG A 91 -6.24 1.16 25.01
CA ARG A 91 -5.25 2.21 25.33
C ARG A 91 -4.83 3.14 24.19
N ASP A 92 -5.21 4.41 24.37
CA ASP A 92 -4.58 5.64 23.87
C ASP A 92 -4.79 6.11 22.43
N ILE A 93 -5.50 5.37 21.56
CA ILE A 93 -5.72 5.84 20.20
C ILE A 93 -7.21 6.06 19.94
N ASN A 94 -7.61 7.31 19.76
CA ASN A 94 -8.98 7.72 19.40
C ASN A 94 -9.29 7.41 17.92
N CYS A 95 -9.01 6.19 17.47
CA CYS A 95 -9.23 5.71 16.11
C CYS A 95 -10.49 4.86 16.03
N ASP A 96 -11.27 5.04 14.97
CA ASP A 96 -12.41 4.18 14.68
C ASP A 96 -11.95 2.97 13.86
N LEU A 97 -11.63 1.86 14.54
CA LEU A 97 -11.14 0.63 13.92
C LEU A 97 -12.15 -0.02 12.95
N SER A 98 -13.43 0.39 13.00
CA SER A 98 -14.42 -0.06 12.01
C SER A 98 -14.13 0.48 10.61
N GLN A 99 -13.41 1.61 10.52
CA GLN A 99 -13.02 2.27 9.28
C GLN A 99 -11.67 1.77 8.74
N TRP A 100 -11.21 0.60 9.17
CA TRP A 100 -10.00 0.00 8.62
C TRP A 100 -10.19 -0.34 7.14
N GLU A 101 -9.28 0.15 6.29
CA GLU A 101 -9.25 -0.12 4.85
C GLU A 101 -7.89 -0.68 4.43
N PRO A 102 -7.83 -1.72 3.59
CA PRO A 102 -6.56 -2.36 3.22
C PRO A 102 -5.69 -1.44 2.36
N VAL A 103 -4.36 -1.60 2.48
CA VAL A 103 -3.39 -0.92 1.58
C VAL A 103 -3.56 -1.38 0.13
N ILE A 104 -3.97 -2.64 -0.06
CA ILE A 104 -4.24 -3.23 -1.37
C ILE A 104 -5.75 -3.44 -1.51
N SER A 105 -6.35 -2.79 -2.50
CA SER A 105 -7.76 -2.96 -2.88
C SER A 105 -7.85 -3.24 -4.38
N GLU A 106 -8.74 -4.16 -4.78
CA GLU A 106 -8.89 -4.57 -6.18
C GLU A 106 -7.56 -4.92 -6.88
N LYS A 107 -6.65 -5.59 -6.16
CA LYS A 107 -5.31 -5.99 -6.64
C LYS A 107 -4.38 -4.82 -7.03
N HIS A 108 -4.69 -3.61 -6.57
CA HIS A 108 -3.90 -2.40 -6.72
C HIS A 108 -3.56 -1.83 -5.36
N LEU A 109 -2.47 -1.07 -5.25
CA LEU A 109 -2.33 -0.16 -4.12
C LEU A 109 -3.44 0.90 -4.23
N ILE A 110 -3.97 1.31 -3.09
CA ILE A 110 -4.91 2.42 -3.02
C ILE A 110 -4.36 3.70 -3.70
N SER A 111 -5.21 4.36 -4.48
CA SER A 111 -4.79 5.39 -5.44
C SER A 111 -4.28 6.70 -4.83
N TRP A 112 -4.69 7.01 -3.59
CA TRP A 112 -4.19 8.17 -2.86
C TRP A 112 -2.75 7.99 -2.36
N LEU A 113 -2.31 6.73 -2.21
CA LEU A 113 -0.94 6.38 -1.82
C LEU A 113 -0.01 6.29 -3.02
N VAL A 114 -0.46 5.59 -4.07
CA VAL A 114 0.25 5.46 -5.34
C VAL A 114 -0.77 5.59 -6.46
N LYS A 115 -0.66 6.67 -7.24
CA LYS A 115 -1.61 6.95 -8.33
C LYS A 115 -1.62 5.80 -9.34
N ILE A 116 -2.78 5.56 -9.94
CA ILE A 116 -2.89 4.64 -11.07
C ILE A 116 -2.47 5.43 -12.32
N PRO A 117 -1.50 4.94 -13.11
CA PRO A 117 -1.12 5.59 -14.37
C PRO A 117 -2.31 5.61 -15.35
N LYS A 118 -2.38 6.63 -16.20
CA LYS A 118 -3.47 6.75 -17.18
C LYS A 118 -3.33 5.70 -18.28
N GLU A 119 -4.43 5.38 -18.94
CA GLU A 119 -4.45 4.37 -20.00
C GLU A 119 -3.47 4.69 -21.14
N ASP A 120 -3.37 5.95 -21.58
CA ASP A 120 -2.40 6.40 -22.58
C ASP A 120 -0.94 6.15 -22.19
N ASP A 121 -0.61 6.29 -20.90
CA ASP A 121 0.74 6.01 -20.39
C ASP A 121 1.05 4.51 -20.44
N LEU A 122 0.02 3.66 -20.30
CA LEU A 122 0.12 2.21 -20.30
C LEU A 122 0.20 1.60 -21.70
N LEU A 123 -0.32 2.28 -22.73
CA LEU A 123 -0.25 1.84 -24.13
C LEU A 123 1.19 1.74 -24.65
N ASN A 124 2.08 2.57 -24.11
CA ASN A 124 3.49 2.63 -24.49
C ASN A 124 4.39 1.74 -23.61
N VAL A 125 3.82 1.04 -22.62
CA VAL A 125 4.58 0.16 -21.73
C VAL A 125 4.75 -1.20 -22.39
N ARG A 126 5.94 -1.79 -22.24
CA ARG A 126 6.21 -3.17 -22.65
C ARG A 126 5.18 -4.11 -22.03
N GLN A 127 4.44 -4.84 -22.85
CA GLN A 127 3.47 -5.82 -22.35
C GLN A 127 4.19 -7.02 -21.71
N VAL A 128 3.82 -7.39 -20.48
CA VAL A 128 4.49 -8.41 -19.63
C VAL A 128 3.54 -9.39 -18.96
#